data_AF-A0A4R5AX77-F1
#
_entry.id   AF-A0A4R5AX77-F1
#
_cell.length_a   1.000
_cell.length_b   1.000
_cell.length_c   1.000
_cell.angle_alpha   90.00
_cell.angle_beta   90.00
_cell.angle_gamma   90.00
#
_symmetry.space_group_name_H-M   'P 1'
#
loop_
_entity.id
_entity.type
_entity.pdbx_description
1 polymer ?
#
loop_
_entity_poly.entity_id
_entity_poly.type
_entity_poly.pdbx_seq_one_letter_code
_entity_poly.pdbx_strand_id
1 'polypeptide(L)' 'MALCARCYAPAVVKYEGRGRSGYRAVLACQWDRNAAYAWTATAGPVTTTPITTDATATALATLF' A
#
# COMPACT_ATOMS: atom_id res chain seq x y z
N MET A 1 8.91 8.04 0.65
CA MET A 1 8.94 6.82 -0.20
C MET A 1 8.14 5.75 0.53
N ALA A 2 7.12 5.13 -0.07
CA ALA A 2 6.37 4.06 0.60
C ALA A 2 7.17 2.76 0.57
N LEU A 3 7.30 2.08 1.72
CA LEU A 3 8.05 0.84 1.85
C LEU A 3 7.11 -0.35 2.04
N CYS A 4 7.50 -1.50 1.49
CA CYS A 4 6.80 -2.75 1.72
C CYS A 4 6.89 -3.12 3.20
N ALA A 5 5.76 -3.51 3.79
CA ALA A 5 5.68 -3.81 5.21
C ALA A 5 6.54 -5.01 5.66
N ARG A 6 7.07 -5.79 4.72
CA ARG A 6 7.69 -7.10 4.99
C ARG A 6 9.17 -7.13 4.66
N CYS A 7 9.55 -6.71 3.45
CA CYS A 7 10.94 -6.68 3.01
C CYS A 7 11.57 -5.28 3.02
N TYR A 8 10.82 -4.23 3.38
CA TYR A 8 11.25 -2.82 3.33
C TYR A 8 11.74 -2.34 1.94
N ALA A 9 11.56 -3.12 0.88
CA ALA A 9 11.77 -2.67 -0.49
C ALA A 9 10.72 -1.62 -0.90
N PRO A 10 10.92 -0.87 -2.00
CA PRO A 10 9.91 0.07 -2.49
C PRO A 10 8.54 -0.61 -2.72
N ALA A 11 7.50 -0.07 -2.08
CA ALA A 11 6.14 -0.55 -2.29
C ALA A 11 5.58 -0.01 -3.61
N VAL A 12 4.86 -0.87 -4.34
CA VAL A 12 4.24 -0.51 -5.62
C VAL A 12 2.71 -0.55 -5.56
N VAL A 13 2.15 -1.21 -4.54
CA VAL A 13 0.70 -1.37 -4.39
C VAL A 13 0.30 -1.39 -2.92
N LYS A 14 -0.92 -0.90 -2.65
CA LYS A 14 -1.58 -0.96 -1.34
C LYS A 14 -2.76 -1.93 -1.44
N TYR A 15 -2.85 -2.84 -0.47
CA TYR A 15 -3.97 -3.76 -0.31
C TYR A 15 -4.80 -3.33 0.90
N GLU A 16 -6.09 -3.12 0.69
CA GLU A 16 -7.05 -2.72 1.73
C GLU A 16 -8.08 -3.83 1.95
N GLY A 17 -8.48 -4.03 3.20
CA GLY A 17 -9.50 -5.01 3.57
C GLY A 17 -10.23 -4.64 4.87
N ARG A 18 -11.47 -5.12 5.02
CA ARG A 18 -12.31 -4.83 6.20
C ARG A 18 -12.39 -6.02 7.14
N GLY A 19 -11.53 -6.00 8.17
CA GLY A 19 -11.46 -6.99 9.27
C GLY A 19 -12.59 -6.88 10.29
N ARG A 20 -12.70 -7.90 11.15
CA ARG A 20 -13.57 -7.86 12.35
C ARG A 20 -13.29 -6.67 13.28
N SER A 21 -12.05 -6.18 13.30
CA SER A 21 -11.63 -5.03 14.13
C SER A 21 -11.58 -3.69 13.36
N GLY A 22 -12.15 -3.63 12.15
CA GLY A 22 -12.18 -2.41 11.32
C GLY A 22 -11.37 -2.50 10.03
N TYR A 23 -11.18 -1.35 9.38
CA TYR A 23 -10.41 -1.23 8.13
C TYR A 23 -8.93 -1.43 8.38
N ARG A 24 -8.27 -2.19 7.51
CA ARG A 24 -6.83 -2.46 7.56
C ARG A 24 -6.23 -2.29 6.17
N ALA A 25 -4.98 -1.87 6.11
CA ALA A 25 -4.24 -1.78 4.86
C ALA A 25 -2.80 -2.25 5.02
N VAL A 26 -2.23 -2.81 3.96
CA VAL A 26 -0.82 -3.22 3.89
C VAL A 26 -0.18 -2.76 2.58
N LEU A 27 1.06 -2.28 2.67
CA LEU A 27 1.88 -1.89 1.53
C LEU A 27 2.73 -3.08 1.06
N ALA A 28 2.71 -3.38 -0.24
CA ALA A 28 3.39 -4.53 -0.81
C ALA A 28 4.28 -4.16 -2.01
N CYS A 29 5.40 -4.86 -2.12
CA CYS A 29 6.20 -4.92 -3.35
C CYS A 29 5.68 -6.04 -4.27
N GLN A 30 6.24 -6.17 -5.48
CA GLN A 30 5.81 -7.20 -6.44
C GLN A 30 6.01 -8.63 -5.90
N TRP A 31 7.07 -8.86 -5.12
CA TRP A 31 7.37 -10.19 -4.56
C TRP A 31 6.47 -10.58 -3.40
N ASP A 32 6.07 -9.62 -2.56
CA ASP A 32 5.21 -9.86 -1.39
C ASP A 32 3.70 -9.79 -1.73
N ARG A 33 3.36 -9.62 -3.01
CA ARG A 33 1.98 -9.43 -3.50
C ARG A 33 1.02 -10.50 -2.99
N ASN A 34 1.40 -11.77 -3.14
CA ASN A 34 0.53 -12.90 -2.77
C ASN A 34 0.30 -12.98 -1.26
N ALA A 35 1.32 -12.64 -0.47
CA ALA A 35 1.19 -12.68 0.97
C ALA A 35 0.35 -11.52 1.52
N ALA A 36 0.48 -10.32 0.92
CA ALA A 36 -0.41 -9.20 1.21
C ALA A 36 -1.87 -9.53 0.88
N TYR A 37 -2.11 -10.18 -0.27
CA TYR A 37 -3.44 -10.65 -0.66
C TYR A 37 -4.02 -11.66 0.34
N ALA A 38 -3.23 -12.67 0.72
CA ALA A 38 -3.66 -13.69 1.68
C ALA A 38 -3.97 -13.09 3.06
N TRP A 39 -3.15 -12.14 3.53
CA TRP A 39 -3.42 -11.40 4.76
C TRP A 39 -4.75 -10.63 4.65
N THR A 40 -4.97 -9.89 3.55
CA THR A 40 -6.25 -9.19 3.35
C THR A 40 -7.44 -10.12 3.21
N ALA A 41 -7.27 -11.33 2.67
CA ALA A 41 -8.35 -12.31 2.54
C ALA A 41 -8.86 -12.78 3.92
N THR A 42 -8.00 -12.84 4.94
CA THR A 42 -8.42 -13.08 6.33
C THR A 42 -9.06 -11.86 6.98
N ALA A 43 -8.82 -10.67 6.44
CA ALA A 43 -9.45 -9.44 6.90
C ALA A 43 -10.84 -9.28 6.27
N GLY A 44 -11.01 -9.36 4.96
CA GLY A 44 -12.31 -9.16 4.29
C GLY A 44 -12.16 -8.95 2.78
N PRO A 45 -13.16 -8.35 2.11
CA PRO A 45 -13.09 -8.06 0.67
C PRO A 45 -11.90 -7.14 0.35
N VAL A 46 -11.19 -7.45 -0.74
CA VAL A 46 -9.92 -6.80 -1.10
C VAL A 46 -10.16 -5.64 -2.06
N THR A 47 -9.60 -4.47 -1.74
CA THR A 47 -9.45 -3.35 -2.69
C THR A 47 -7.96 -3.13 -2.93
N THR A 48 -7.56 -3.12 -4.20
CA THR A 48 -6.16 -2.92 -4.60
C THR A 48 -6.00 -1.52 -5.16
N THR A 49 -5.07 -0.74 -4.60
CA THR A 49 -4.79 0.62 -5.04
C THR A 49 -3.33 0.72 -5.50
N PRO A 50 -3.05 1.04 -6.78
CA PRO A 50 -1.69 1.30 -7.22
C PRO A 50 -1.13 2.51 -6.48
N ILE A 51 0.15 2.44 -6.06
CA ILE A 51 0.81 3.57 -5.41
C ILE A 51 1.39 4.45 -6.53
N THR A 52 0.67 5.50 -6.88
CA THR A 52 1.25 6.61 -7.62
C THR A 52 2.02 7.47 -6.62
N THR A 53 3.36 7.40 -6.68
CA THR A 53 4.19 8.42 -6.02
C THR A 53 4.08 9.68 -6.84
N ASP A 54 3.07 10.48 -6.50
CA ASP A 54 2.92 11.80 -7.08
C ASP A 54 4.18 12.61 -6.75
N ALA A 55 4.96 12.96 -7.78
CA ALA A 55 6.06 13.91 -7.66
C ALA A 55 5.57 15.33 -7.34
N THR A 56 4.27 15.53 -7.10
CA THR A 56 3.64 16.83 -6.83
C THR A 56 3.84 17.34 -5.40
N ALA A 57 4.46 16.58 -4.49
CA ALA A 57 5.02 17.16 -3.27
C ALA A 57 6.19 18.13 -3.55
N THR A 58 6.70 18.18 -4.78
CA THR A 58 7.78 19.09 -5.23
C THR A 58 7.26 20.33 -5.96
N ALA A 59 5.94 20.55 -6.05
CA ALA A 59 5.37 21.74 -6.71
C ALA A 59 5.03 22.89 -5.76
N LEU A 60 5.14 22.68 -4.43
CA LEU A 60 4.89 23.71 -3.42
C LEU A 60 6.17 24.44 -2.95
N ALA A 61 7.34 24.09 -3.47
CA ALA A 61 8.61 24.71 -3.10
C ALA A 61 9.13 25.74 -4.14
N THR A 62 8.43 25.95 -5.26
CA THR A 62 8.86 26.87 -6.34
C THR A 62 8.00 28.15 -6.42
N LEU A 63 7.23 28.46 -5.37
CA LEU A 63 6.38 29.67 -5.30
C LEU A 63 6.73 30.59 -4.12
N PHE A 64 7.97 30.55 -3.63
CA PHE A 64 8.50 31.57 -2.72
C PHE A 64 9.82 32.13 -3.24
#